data_AF-A0A529LK46-F1
#
_entry.id   AF-A0A529LK46-F1
#
_cell.length_a   1.000
_cell.length_b   1.000
_cell.length_c   1.000
_cell.angle_alpha   90.00
_cell.angle_beta   90.00
_cell.angle_gamma   90.00
#
_symmetry.space_group_name_H-M   'P 1'
#
loop_
_entity.id
_entity.type
_entity.pdbx_description
1 polymer ?
#
loop_
_entity_poly.entity_id
_entity_poly.type
_entity_poly.pdbx_seq_one_letter_code
_entity_poly.pdbx_strand_id
1 'polypeptide(L)'
;ILLVRADRPIPKEERRKLSLFCNVRESAVIQALDVPHIYDVPMAYHQEGLDSEVLAAFGIDPAPKPRMEPWQALSKRIHNPEGEVTIAVVGKYTGLKDAYKSLIEALSHGGLANRVKVKLDWIESEIFEKEDPAPWLEKVHG
;
A
#
# COMPACT_ATOMS: atom_id res chain seq x y z
N ILE A 1 -11.31 7.08 18.59
CA ILE A 1 -10.17 6.30 18.05
C ILE A 1 -9.17 7.29 17.47
N LEU A 2 -7.88 7.14 17.78
CA LEU A 2 -6.78 7.89 17.19
C LEU A 2 -5.95 6.95 16.33
N LEU A 3 -5.80 7.27 15.06
CA LEU A 3 -4.91 6.56 14.15
C LEU A 3 -3.64 7.39 13.96
N VAL A 4 -2.57 7.02 14.65
CA VAL A 4 -1.35 7.83 14.78
C VAL A 4 -0.31 7.33 13.79
N ARG A 5 -0.12 8.08 12.69
CA ARG A 5 0.91 7.77 11.68
C ARG A 5 2.30 7.96 12.28
N ALA A 6 3.20 6.99 12.11
CA ALA A 6 4.57 7.06 12.58
C ALA A 6 5.51 6.22 11.71
N ASP A 7 6.78 6.60 11.63
CA ASP A 7 7.84 5.85 10.93
C ASP A 7 8.48 4.76 11.82
N ARG A 8 8.13 4.74 13.11
CA ARG A 8 8.69 3.84 14.13
C ARG A 8 7.66 3.56 15.22
N PRO A 9 7.80 2.44 15.97
CA PRO A 9 6.91 2.12 17.07
C PRO A 9 6.78 3.27 18.07
N ILE A 10 5.54 3.58 18.46
CA ILE A 10 5.26 4.62 19.46
C ILE A 10 5.44 3.99 20.84
N PRO A 11 6.32 4.52 21.70
CA PRO A 11 6.51 3.93 23.01
C PRO A 11 5.24 4.07 23.88
N LYS A 12 5.10 3.18 24.85
CA LYS A 12 3.86 3.02 25.63
C LYS A 12 3.50 4.27 26.42
N GLU A 13 4.49 4.96 26.96
CA GLU A 13 4.32 6.22 27.70
C GLU A 13 3.64 7.30 26.83
N GLU A 14 4.08 7.45 25.59
CA GLU A 14 3.55 8.40 24.62
C GLU A 14 2.13 8.00 24.19
N ARG A 15 1.88 6.70 23.96
CA ARG A 15 0.51 6.19 23.70
C ARG A 15 -0.43 6.51 24.86
N ARG A 16 0.02 6.33 26.10
CA ARG A 16 -0.75 6.65 27.31
C ARG A 16 -1.02 8.15 27.45
N LYS A 17 -0.05 9.00 27.15
CA LYS A 17 -0.23 10.46 27.14
C LYS A 17 -1.27 10.88 26.09
N LEU A 18 -1.19 10.34 24.88
CA LEU A 18 -2.18 10.61 23.82
C LEU A 18 -3.60 10.19 24.26
N SER A 19 -3.73 9.01 24.85
CA SER A 19 -4.99 8.53 25.42
C SER A 19 -5.56 9.51 26.45
N LEU A 20 -4.74 9.97 27.39
CA LEU A 20 -5.13 10.92 28.44
C LEU A 20 -5.53 12.29 27.87
N PHE A 21 -4.70 12.89 27.01
CA PHE A 21 -4.94 14.25 26.49
C PHE A 21 -6.10 14.31 25.49
N CYS A 22 -6.37 13.21 24.78
CA CYS A 22 -7.44 13.16 23.80
C CYS A 22 -8.71 12.46 24.30
N ASN A 23 -8.75 12.07 25.58
CA ASN A 23 -9.90 11.40 26.22
C ASN A 23 -10.39 10.15 25.45
N VAL A 24 -9.45 9.32 24.98
CA VAL A 24 -9.75 8.03 24.35
C VAL A 24 -9.14 6.89 25.17
N ARG A 25 -9.69 5.68 25.08
CA ARG A 25 -9.05 4.49 25.68
C ARG A 25 -7.64 4.29 25.11
N GLU A 26 -6.71 3.76 25.90
CA GLU A 26 -5.35 3.48 25.44
C GLU A 26 -5.34 2.48 24.27
N SER A 27 -6.23 1.49 24.30
CA SER A 27 -6.48 0.55 23.20
C SER A 27 -6.98 1.24 21.92
N ALA A 28 -7.62 2.40 22.03
CA ALA A 28 -8.09 3.22 20.90
C ALA A 28 -7.02 4.15 20.33
N VAL A 29 -5.79 4.13 20.87
CA VAL A 29 -4.61 4.79 20.29
C VAL A 29 -3.88 3.76 19.43
N ILE A 30 -4.22 3.75 18.14
CA ILE A 30 -3.74 2.80 17.14
C ILE A 30 -2.51 3.39 16.46
N GLN A 31 -1.36 2.71 16.52
CA GLN A 31 -0.21 3.13 15.71
C GLN A 31 -0.40 2.71 14.25
N ALA A 32 -0.27 3.64 13.34
CA ALA A 32 -0.34 3.42 11.91
C ALA A 32 1.06 3.54 11.32
N LEU A 33 1.88 2.54 11.57
CA LEU A 33 3.26 2.52 11.12
C LEU A 33 3.36 2.54 9.59
N ASP A 34 4.44 3.11 9.06
CA ASP A 34 4.79 2.92 7.66
C ASP A 34 4.98 1.44 7.36
N VAL A 35 4.31 0.97 6.29
CA VAL A 35 4.37 -0.41 5.82
C VAL A 35 4.98 -0.45 4.41
N PRO A 36 5.65 -1.56 4.03
CA PRO A 36 6.31 -1.67 2.74
C PRO A 36 5.35 -1.58 1.54
N HIS A 37 4.12 -2.08 1.71
CA HIS A 37 3.08 -1.99 0.67
C HIS A 37 1.72 -1.62 1.25
N ILE A 38 0.91 -0.88 0.47
CA ILE A 38 -0.46 -0.49 0.87
C ILE A 38 -1.38 -1.68 1.20
N TYR A 39 -1.06 -2.87 0.71
CA TYR A 39 -1.85 -4.09 0.94
C TYR A 39 -1.51 -4.76 2.28
N ASP A 40 -0.47 -4.29 2.98
CA ASP A 40 -0.13 -4.72 4.34
C ASP A 40 -0.89 -3.93 5.40
N VAL A 41 -1.43 -2.76 5.04
CA VAL A 41 -2.15 -1.87 5.95
C VAL A 41 -3.29 -2.58 6.70
N PRO A 42 -4.16 -3.39 6.05
CA PRO A 42 -5.23 -4.08 6.78
C PRO A 42 -4.70 -5.03 7.85
N MET A 43 -3.60 -5.74 7.58
CA MET A 43 -2.98 -6.64 8.54
C MET A 43 -2.33 -5.88 9.70
N ALA A 44 -1.59 -4.81 9.40
CA ALA A 44 -0.96 -3.98 10.43
C ALA A 44 -2.00 -3.34 11.36
N TYR A 45 -3.09 -2.82 10.82
CA TYR A 45 -4.15 -2.20 11.62
C TYR A 45 -4.96 -3.23 12.42
N HIS A 46 -5.20 -4.42 11.87
CA HIS A 46 -5.82 -5.51 12.61
C HIS A 46 -4.94 -5.96 13.79
N GLN A 47 -3.62 -6.05 13.61
CA GLN A 47 -2.69 -6.38 14.70
C GLN A 47 -2.70 -5.35 15.84
N GLU A 48 -2.92 -4.07 15.52
CA GLU A 48 -3.08 -3.01 16.53
C GLU A 48 -4.51 -2.92 17.12
N GLY A 49 -5.45 -3.73 16.64
CA GLY A 49 -6.81 -3.81 17.18
C GLY A 49 -7.77 -2.72 16.69
N LEU A 50 -7.49 -2.08 15.55
CA LEU A 50 -8.34 -1.02 14.99
C LEU A 50 -9.79 -1.48 14.80
N ASP A 51 -9.97 -2.65 14.17
CA ASP A 51 -11.28 -3.24 13.89
C ASP A 51 -12.05 -3.55 15.18
N SER A 52 -11.36 -4.07 16.20
CA SER A 52 -11.95 -4.34 17.51
C SER A 52 -12.46 -3.05 18.19
N GLU A 53 -11.68 -1.97 18.13
CA GLU A 53 -12.09 -0.68 18.68
C GLU A 53 -13.26 -0.05 17.90
N VAL A 54 -13.28 -0.21 16.57
CA VAL A 54 -14.41 0.23 15.73
C VAL A 54 -15.68 -0.53 16.08
N LEU A 55 -15.62 -1.87 16.18
CA LEU A 55 -16.77 -2.71 16.56
C LEU A 55 -17.30 -2.34 17.95
N ALA A 56 -16.40 -2.15 18.92
CA ALA A 56 -16.76 -1.72 20.27
C ALA A 56 -17.41 -0.33 20.28
N ALA A 57 -16.95 0.61 19.45
CA ALA A 57 -17.55 1.94 19.35
C ALA A 57 -18.97 1.91 18.79
N PHE A 58 -19.29 0.93 17.94
CA PHE A 58 -20.64 0.71 17.41
C PHE A 58 -21.49 -0.27 18.24
N GLY A 59 -20.95 -0.84 19.32
CA GLY A 59 -21.67 -1.79 20.17
C GLY A 59 -21.97 -3.14 19.48
N ILE A 60 -21.13 -3.56 18.53
CA ILE A 60 -21.31 -4.81 17.79
C ILE A 60 -20.56 -5.93 18.53
N ASP A 61 -21.29 -6.73 19.30
CA ASP A 61 -20.77 -7.89 20.06
C ASP A 61 -21.85 -8.99 20.17
N PRO A 62 -21.57 -10.27 19.84
CA PRO A 62 -20.31 -10.79 19.31
C PRO A 62 -20.10 -10.45 17.83
N ALA A 63 -18.90 -9.98 17.51
CA ALA A 63 -18.45 -9.82 16.13
C ALA A 63 -17.68 -11.08 15.66
N PRO A 64 -17.91 -11.57 14.43
CA PRO A 64 -17.11 -12.64 13.87
C PRO A 64 -15.66 -12.17 13.68
N LYS A 65 -14.69 -13.08 13.88
CA LYS A 65 -13.28 -12.79 13.57
C LYS A 65 -13.11 -12.52 12.07
N PRO A 66 -12.32 -11.50 11.68
CA PRO A 66 -12.06 -11.22 10.28
C PRO A 66 -11.27 -12.36 9.63
N ARG A 67 -11.58 -12.63 8.37
CA ARG A 67 -10.84 -13.58 7.53
C ARG A 67 -9.61 -12.90 6.94
N MET A 68 -8.45 -13.18 7.51
CA MET A 68 -7.18 -12.53 7.13
C MET A 68 -6.38 -13.32 6.08
N GLU A 69 -6.79 -14.53 5.74
CA GLU A 69 -6.06 -15.40 4.81
C GLU A 69 -5.86 -14.77 3.42
N PRO A 70 -6.84 -14.06 2.82
CA PRO A 70 -6.64 -13.39 1.54
C PRO A 70 -5.57 -12.29 1.60
N TRP A 71 -5.56 -11.50 2.68
CA TRP A 71 -4.56 -10.45 2.89
C TRP A 71 -3.16 -11.02 3.10
N GLN A 72 -3.05 -12.10 3.87
CA GLN A 72 -1.78 -12.80 4.06
C GLN A 72 -1.25 -13.38 2.74
N ALA A 73 -2.11 -14.00 1.95
CA ALA A 73 -1.74 -14.54 0.64
C ALA A 73 -1.31 -13.44 -0.34
N LEU A 74 -2.02 -12.30 -0.34
CA LEU A 74 -1.71 -11.12 -1.13
C LEU A 74 -0.35 -10.53 -0.75
N SER A 75 -0.15 -10.22 0.53
CA SER A 75 1.11 -9.71 1.07
C SER A 75 2.28 -10.65 0.74
N LYS A 76 2.10 -11.97 0.91
CA LYS A 76 3.14 -12.95 0.56
C LYS A 76 3.53 -12.87 -0.92
N ARG A 77 2.58 -12.76 -1.85
CA ARG A 77 2.88 -12.67 -3.29
C ARG A 77 3.60 -11.38 -3.66
N ILE A 78 3.22 -10.26 -3.06
CA ILE A 78 3.84 -8.95 -3.28
C ILE A 78 5.31 -8.96 -2.86
N HIS A 79 5.60 -9.54 -1.69
CA HIS A 79 6.94 -9.53 -1.12
C HIS A 79 7.85 -10.64 -1.67
N ASN A 80 7.29 -11.63 -2.37
CA ASN A 80 8.04 -12.78 -2.90
C ASN A 80 7.68 -13.03 -4.38
N PRO A 81 8.01 -12.09 -5.29
CA PRO A 81 7.86 -12.32 -6.72
C PRO A 81 8.88 -13.36 -7.22
N GLU A 82 8.48 -14.15 -8.23
CA GLU A 82 9.31 -15.17 -8.88
C GLU A 82 10.15 -14.59 -10.03
N GLY A 83 9.86 -13.36 -10.45
CA GLY A 83 10.57 -12.65 -11.49
C GLY A 83 10.19 -11.17 -11.55
N GLU A 84 10.71 -10.48 -12.55
CA GLU A 84 10.45 -9.06 -12.74
C GLU A 84 10.34 -8.74 -14.23
N VAL A 85 9.43 -7.82 -14.57
CA VAL A 85 9.30 -7.25 -15.92
C VAL A 85 9.29 -5.73 -15.82
N THR A 86 9.81 -5.10 -16.87
CA THR A 86 9.79 -3.64 -17.04
C THR A 86 8.77 -3.28 -18.12
N ILE A 87 7.81 -2.43 -17.80
CA ILE A 87 6.77 -1.95 -18.71
C ILE A 87 6.94 -0.44 -18.90
N ALA A 88 6.96 0.03 -20.15
CA ALA A 88 6.99 1.45 -20.47
C ALA A 88 5.59 2.06 -20.36
N VAL A 89 5.47 3.17 -19.63
CA VAL A 89 4.28 4.03 -19.62
C VAL A 89 4.62 5.31 -20.36
N VAL A 90 4.10 5.41 -21.59
CA VAL A 90 4.29 6.56 -22.47
C VAL A 90 3.16 7.55 -22.28
N GLY A 91 3.48 8.79 -21.88
CA GLY A 91 2.46 9.79 -21.62
C GLY A 91 2.99 11.23 -21.68
N LYS A 92 2.06 12.19 -21.75
CA LYS A 92 2.39 13.63 -21.83
C LYS A 92 2.75 14.26 -20.48
N TYR A 93 2.34 13.64 -19.37
CA TYR A 93 2.53 14.16 -18.01
C TYR A 93 3.12 13.11 -17.07
N THR A 94 4.24 12.49 -17.46
CA THR A 94 4.92 11.44 -16.68
C THR A 94 5.44 11.92 -15.32
N GLY A 95 5.62 13.22 -15.14
CA GLY A 95 5.99 13.84 -13.86
C GLY A 95 4.90 13.77 -12.79
N LEU A 96 3.62 13.59 -13.17
CA LEU A 96 2.50 13.48 -12.23
C LEU A 96 1.96 12.04 -12.20
N LYS A 97 2.70 11.16 -11.52
CA LYS A 97 2.36 9.72 -11.42
C LYS A 97 0.96 9.45 -10.85
N ASP A 98 0.44 10.34 -10.00
CA ASP A 98 -0.90 10.22 -9.40
C ASP A 98 -2.02 10.29 -10.44
N ALA A 99 -1.81 10.99 -11.57
CA ALA A 99 -2.76 10.99 -12.68
C ALA A 99 -2.99 9.60 -13.28
N TYR A 100 -2.04 8.68 -13.04
CA TYR A 100 -2.04 7.32 -13.53
C TYR A 100 -2.24 6.29 -12.42
N LYS A 101 -2.72 6.69 -11.23
CA LYS A 101 -2.80 5.79 -10.05
C LYS A 101 -3.53 4.47 -10.37
N SER A 102 -4.68 4.53 -11.03
CA SER A 102 -5.42 3.31 -11.41
C SER A 102 -4.68 2.44 -12.42
N LEU A 103 -3.93 3.03 -13.36
CA LEU A 103 -3.09 2.31 -14.31
C LEU A 103 -1.94 1.58 -13.58
N ILE A 104 -1.28 2.28 -12.66
CA ILE A 104 -0.20 1.71 -11.83
C ILE A 104 -0.71 0.51 -11.03
N GLU A 105 -1.87 0.64 -10.39
CA GLU A 105 -2.47 -0.47 -9.64
C GLU A 105 -2.89 -1.63 -10.55
N ALA A 106 -3.47 -1.36 -11.72
CA ALA A 106 -3.84 -2.42 -12.67
C ALA A 106 -2.62 -3.22 -13.16
N LEU A 107 -1.51 -2.54 -13.47
CA LEU A 107 -0.25 -3.20 -13.84
C LEU A 107 0.33 -4.00 -12.67
N SER A 108 0.27 -3.44 -11.45
CA SER A 108 0.66 -4.15 -10.23
C SER A 108 -0.18 -5.41 -10.00
N HIS A 109 -1.50 -5.34 -10.22
CA HIS A 109 -2.40 -6.50 -10.16
C HIS A 109 -2.09 -7.54 -11.23
N GLY A 110 -1.73 -7.11 -12.43
CA GLY A 110 -1.25 -8.00 -13.49
C GLY A 110 0.03 -8.73 -13.07
N GLY A 111 0.99 -8.03 -12.48
CA GLY A 111 2.19 -8.63 -11.91
C GLY A 111 1.88 -9.64 -10.81
N LEU A 112 1.02 -9.25 -9.86
CA LEU A 112 0.58 -10.09 -8.76
C LEU A 112 -0.08 -11.39 -9.23
N ALA A 113 -0.94 -11.32 -10.26
CA ALA A 113 -1.60 -12.48 -10.84
C ALA A 113 -0.59 -13.46 -11.47
N ASN A 114 0.51 -12.94 -12.01
CA ASN A 114 1.58 -13.71 -12.66
C ASN A 114 2.79 -13.97 -11.76
N ARG A 115 2.73 -13.60 -10.48
CA ARG A 115 3.86 -13.67 -9.52
C ARG A 115 5.13 -12.96 -9.99
N VAL A 116 5.00 -11.87 -10.74
CA VAL A 116 6.13 -11.06 -11.17
C VAL A 116 6.00 -9.64 -10.64
N LYS A 117 7.14 -9.02 -10.34
CA LYS A 117 7.19 -7.60 -10.01
C LYS A 117 7.16 -6.80 -11.30
N VAL A 118 6.26 -5.81 -11.38
CA VAL A 118 6.22 -4.87 -12.52
C VAL A 118 6.99 -3.61 -12.14
N LYS A 119 8.06 -3.34 -12.89
CA LYS A 119 8.77 -2.06 -12.89
C LYS A 119 8.19 -1.18 -13.99
N LEU A 120 7.91 0.08 -13.66
CA LEU A 120 7.39 1.05 -14.62
C LEU A 120 8.53 1.98 -15.05
N ASP A 121 8.81 1.99 -16.36
CA ASP A 121 9.65 3.01 -16.99
C ASP A 121 8.74 4.11 -17.55
N TRP A 122 8.97 5.36 -17.18
CA TRP A 122 8.09 6.47 -17.54
C TRP A 122 8.73 7.26 -18.67
N ILE A 123 8.06 7.34 -19.81
CA ILE A 123 8.61 7.97 -21.02
C ILE A 123 7.70 9.12 -21.46
N GLU A 124 8.27 10.31 -21.61
CA GLU A 124 7.53 11.44 -22.16
C GLU A 124 7.22 11.20 -23.63
N SER A 125 5.94 11.28 -23.99
CA SER A 125 5.50 11.00 -25.36
C SER A 125 6.13 11.94 -26.41
N GLU A 126 6.47 13.17 -26.02
CA GLU A 126 7.05 14.18 -26.90
C GLU A 126 8.46 13.82 -27.40
N ILE A 127 9.16 12.91 -26.72
CA ILE A 127 10.49 12.43 -27.14
C ILE A 127 10.38 11.73 -28.51
N PHE A 128 9.31 10.96 -28.73
CA PHE A 128 9.11 10.21 -29.98
C PHE A 128 8.75 11.07 -31.20
N GLU A 129 8.47 12.36 -31.00
CA GLU A 129 8.31 13.31 -32.10
C GLU A 129 9.66 13.85 -32.60
N LYS A 130 10.73 13.71 -31.80
CA LYS A 130 12.03 14.32 -32.04
C LYS A 130 13.16 13.31 -32.21
N GLU A 131 13.04 12.15 -31.58
CA GLU A 131 14.07 11.11 -31.51
C GLU A 131 13.55 9.76 -32.02
N ASP A 132 14.47 8.87 -32.40
CA ASP A 132 14.14 7.49 -32.73
C ASP A 132 13.59 6.76 -31.48
N PRO A 133 12.39 6.16 -31.54
CA PRO A 133 11.82 5.42 -30.41
C PRO A 133 12.58 4.14 -30.05
N ALA A 134 13.33 3.53 -30.97
CA ALA A 134 13.91 2.19 -30.76
C ALA A 134 14.79 2.07 -29.50
N PRO A 135 15.76 2.96 -29.24
CA PRO A 135 16.61 2.88 -28.04
C PRO A 135 15.84 2.98 -26.72
N TRP A 136 14.69 3.65 -26.74
CA TRP A 136 13.84 3.81 -25.56
C TRP A 136 12.99 2.57 -25.27
N LEU A 137 12.62 1.82 -26.31
CA LEU A 137 11.71 0.67 -26.20
C LEU A 137 12.43 -0.69 -26.16
N GLU A 138 13.67 -0.80 -26.65
CA GLU A 138 14.46 -2.05 -26.61
C GLU A 138 14.79 -2.54 -25.19
N LYS A 139 14.78 -1.63 -24.21
CA LYS A 139 15.09 -1.90 -22.80
C LYS A 139 13.89 -2.34 -21.96
N VAL A 140 12.68 -2.38 -22.54
CA VAL A 140 11.45 -2.78 -21.84
C VAL A 140 10.89 -4.08 -22.40
N HIS A 141 10.03 -4.74 -21.61
CA HIS A 141 9.38 -6.00 -21.99
C HIS A 141 7.99 -5.77 -22.60
N GLY A 142 7.44 -4.56 -22.47
CA GLY A 142 6.13 -4.16 -22.96
C GLY A 142 5.83 -2.71 -22.64
#